data_AF-A0ABD1DNH0-F1
#
_entry.id   AF-A0ABD1DNH0-F1
#
_cell.length_a   1.000
_cell.length_b   1.000
_cell.length_c   1.000
_cell.angle_alpha   90.00
_cell.angle_beta   90.00
_cell.angle_gamma   90.00
#
_symmetry.space_group_name_H-M   'P 1'
#
loop_
_entity.id
_entity.type
_entity.pdbx_description
1 polymer ?
#
loop_
_entity_poly.entity_id
_entity_poly.type
_entity_poly.pdbx_seq_one_letter_code
_entity_poly.pdbx_strand_id
1 'polypeptide(L)'
;MAKLVALILATVVALVVSEEQPAAIEAQVEIVQNIGAFKAANPDVELVPLDIARSTRQQIVYSVGNRISGDRLVAADSNGQSWSSLQDVALTLNYPRSGTGAVVTYVQVVVNQSSNQGRGYITAGGIGQRRITLQAKLLRNAFLLNSPLLVDTFLLLSGFLFARLILIELDKRRGKVNFLVLYVLRYVRLTPAYVAIMALYATWLPRLGSGPLWDQRMLLEQSRCQSSWWLNVLYINNYVGTDRLCMFQSWYLATDTQLFVLAPLLLYPLWKYGRRTGMTLVALVAAVSVLIPFCVTYFGQLDPSFMIFTDEVVDVQSNFYFQNVYVKTHMRATGYIFGIFVGYLVHWMQQKNITIGSYKVAFFWTASTALGTLSMFGITTFYNATGTGNYTYNALYAAAHRLGWSASNGWLVLACVTGNAGPLKKFLSSRALVPISRLTYCAYLTNGLVELYFSASQRVPIYASVPTMTAGTLSHVCLTFLMALGLCLVFESPIHGIEKIFLRRMRPTAGMGQQSTKEDKMAEASSSVSGTTQSSSDDLCA
;
A
#
# COMPACT_ATOMS: atom_id res chain seq x y z
N MET A 1 -42.97 3.22 31.48
CA MET A 1 -42.94 1.86 32.06
C MET A 1 -42.08 1.00 31.15
N ALA A 2 -40.81 0.77 31.47
CA ALA A 2 -40.32 -0.30 32.37
C ALA A 2 -40.72 -1.69 31.80
N LYS A 3 -39.82 -2.61 31.42
CA LYS A 3 -38.83 -3.35 32.24
C LYS A 3 -37.95 -4.21 31.27
N LEU A 4 -36.60 -4.26 31.38
CA LEU A 4 -35.79 -5.22 32.20
C LEU A 4 -35.63 -6.58 31.45
N VAL A 5 -34.53 -7.35 31.37
CA VAL A 5 -33.10 -7.31 31.75
C VAL A 5 -32.42 -8.51 31.06
N ALA A 6 -31.11 -8.43 30.79
CA ALA A 6 -30.15 -9.56 30.83
C ALA A 6 -28.75 -8.93 30.81
N LEU A 7 -28.20 -8.49 31.95
CA LEU A 7 -27.31 -9.27 32.84
C LEU A 7 -26.39 -10.25 32.11
N ILE A 8 -25.14 -9.86 31.90
CA ILE A 8 -24.02 -10.80 31.95
C ILE A 8 -23.08 -10.28 33.03
N LEU A 9 -23.14 -10.93 34.19
CA LEU A 9 -22.05 -10.99 35.15
C LEU A 9 -20.85 -11.59 34.43
N ALA A 10 -19.71 -10.91 34.48
CA ALA A 10 -18.42 -11.57 34.41
C ALA A 10 -17.70 -11.28 35.73
N THR A 11 -17.90 -12.17 36.69
CA THR A 11 -16.94 -12.45 37.74
C THR A 11 -15.64 -12.89 37.08
N VAL A 12 -14.55 -12.16 37.33
CA VAL A 12 -13.21 -12.72 37.16
C VAL A 12 -12.57 -12.76 38.54
N VAL A 13 -12.24 -13.99 38.90
CA VAL A 13 -11.61 -14.43 40.14
C VAL A 13 -10.40 -13.56 40.46
N ALA A 14 -10.52 -12.78 41.53
CA ALA A 14 -9.36 -12.29 42.25
C ALA A 14 -8.67 -13.52 42.87
N LEU A 15 -7.48 -13.84 42.36
CA LEU A 15 -6.51 -14.58 43.17
C LEU A 15 -6.12 -13.63 44.30
N VAL A 16 -6.77 -13.83 45.45
CA VAL A 16 -6.47 -13.16 46.71
C VAL A 16 -5.04 -13.54 47.09
N VAL A 17 -4.12 -12.61 46.87
CA VAL A 17 -3.01 -12.42 47.80
C VAL A 17 -3.42 -11.20 48.62
N SER A 18 -3.78 -11.45 49.88
CA SER A 18 -4.13 -10.39 50.84
C SER A 18 -2.96 -9.42 50.98
N GLU A 19 -3.14 -8.20 50.50
CA GLU A 19 -2.35 -7.04 50.91
C GLU A 19 -3.33 -5.91 51.23
N GLU A 20 -3.16 -5.29 52.40
CA GLU A 20 -4.04 -4.29 53.00
C GLU A 20 -4.44 -3.18 52.00
N GLN A 21 -5.74 -2.84 51.94
CA GLN A 21 -6.25 -1.70 51.15
C GLN A 21 -5.68 -0.38 51.71
N PRO A 22 -4.91 0.40 50.91
CA PRO A 22 -4.50 1.75 51.30
C PRO A 22 -5.54 2.80 50.88
N ALA A 23 -5.39 4.01 51.44
CA ALA A 23 -6.30 5.15 51.26
C ALA A 23 -6.48 5.54 49.78
N ALA A 24 -7.73 5.82 49.40
CA ALA A 24 -8.09 6.30 48.07
C ALA A 24 -7.39 7.62 47.75
N ILE A 25 -6.74 7.69 46.60
CA ILE A 25 -6.15 8.90 46.06
C ILE A 25 -7.16 9.60 45.17
N GLU A 26 -7.18 10.94 45.23
CA GLU A 26 -8.02 11.76 44.35
C GLU A 26 -7.34 11.92 42.98
N ALA A 27 -7.77 11.15 41.98
CA ALA A 27 -7.41 11.35 40.58
C ALA A 27 -8.45 12.22 39.87
N GLN A 28 -8.01 13.30 39.24
CA GLN A 28 -8.86 14.10 38.35
C GLN A 28 -8.43 13.93 36.90
N VAL A 29 -9.40 13.59 36.05
CA VAL A 29 -9.26 13.53 34.59
C VAL A 29 -9.65 14.90 34.03
N GLU A 30 -8.73 15.57 33.36
CA GLU A 30 -8.97 16.86 32.70
C GLU A 30 -8.81 16.68 31.18
N ILE A 31 -9.77 17.18 30.40
CA ILE A 31 -9.80 16.99 28.95
C ILE A 31 -9.15 18.22 28.29
N VAL A 32 -8.06 18.00 27.55
CA VAL A 32 -7.34 19.08 26.85
C VAL A 32 -7.60 18.95 25.36
N GLN A 33 -8.31 19.91 24.76
CA GLN A 33 -8.67 19.82 23.35
C GLN A 33 -7.50 20.08 22.38
N ASN A 34 -6.40 20.69 22.83
CA ASN A 34 -5.24 20.98 21.99
C ASN A 34 -3.92 21.10 22.81
N ILE A 35 -3.00 20.17 22.55
CA ILE A 35 -1.69 20.07 23.23
C ILE A 35 -0.79 21.29 22.93
N GLY A 36 -0.88 21.87 21.72
CA GLY A 36 -0.11 23.06 21.35
C GLY A 36 -0.53 24.29 22.14
N ALA A 37 -1.84 24.46 22.37
CA ALA A 37 -2.37 25.52 23.21
C ALA A 37 -2.04 25.31 24.69
N PHE A 38 -2.04 24.05 25.16
CA PHE A 38 -1.65 23.70 26.52
C PHE A 38 -0.17 23.99 26.81
N LYS A 39 0.73 23.66 25.87
CA LYS A 39 2.17 23.98 25.98
C LYS A 39 2.42 25.49 25.91
N ALA A 40 1.66 26.21 25.08
CA ALA A 40 1.73 27.67 25.03
C ALA A 40 1.24 28.33 26.34
N ALA A 41 0.27 27.73 27.02
CA ALA A 41 -0.23 28.19 28.32
C ALA A 41 0.66 27.76 29.51
N ASN A 42 1.51 26.74 29.34
CA ASN A 42 2.37 26.19 30.40
C ASN A 42 3.79 25.96 29.84
N PRO A 43 4.62 27.01 29.73
CA PRO A 43 5.93 26.93 29.09
C PRO A 43 6.98 26.11 29.86
N ASP A 44 6.79 25.91 31.17
CA ASP A 44 7.73 25.21 32.07
C ASP A 44 7.56 23.67 32.11
N VAL A 45 6.62 23.15 31.30
CA VAL A 45 6.17 21.75 31.29
C VAL A 45 7.00 20.94 30.27
N GLU A 46 7.91 20.10 30.76
CA GLU A 46 8.73 19.21 29.93
C GLU A 46 8.01 17.88 29.63
N LEU A 47 7.84 17.58 28.33
CA LEU A 47 7.13 16.39 27.87
C LEU A 47 8.05 15.16 27.88
N VAL A 48 7.88 14.25 28.85
CA VAL A 48 8.64 13.00 28.94
C VAL A 48 7.78 11.83 28.41
N PRO A 49 8.18 11.12 27.34
CA PRO A 49 7.41 9.99 26.81
C PRO A 49 7.38 8.82 27.80
N LEU A 50 6.23 8.13 27.89
CA LEU A 50 6.09 6.92 28.70
C LEU A 50 6.57 5.68 27.95
N ASP A 51 7.22 4.76 28.66
CA ASP A 51 7.55 3.45 28.12
C ASP A 51 6.32 2.52 28.14
N ILE A 52 6.10 1.82 27.03
CA ILE A 52 5.03 0.83 26.90
C ILE A 52 5.55 -0.50 27.45
N ALA A 53 5.09 -0.89 28.63
CA ALA A 53 5.46 -2.16 29.25
C ALA A 53 4.80 -3.36 28.55
N ARG A 54 3.52 -3.23 28.19
CA ARG A 54 2.73 -4.23 27.46
C ARG A 54 1.62 -3.56 26.65
N SER A 55 1.34 -4.06 25.46
CA SER A 55 0.27 -3.58 24.58
C SER A 55 -0.57 -4.76 24.06
N THR A 56 -1.88 -4.63 24.07
CA THR A 56 -2.85 -5.56 23.47
C THR A 56 -3.95 -4.75 22.76
N ARG A 57 -4.80 -5.42 21.97
CA ARG A 57 -5.87 -4.77 21.17
C ARG A 57 -6.83 -3.90 21.99
N GLN A 58 -6.95 -4.12 23.30
CA GLN A 58 -7.92 -3.43 24.18
C GLN A 58 -7.26 -2.71 25.38
N GLN A 59 -5.96 -2.92 25.61
CA GLN A 59 -5.29 -2.43 26.81
C GLN A 59 -3.83 -2.08 26.51
N ILE A 60 -3.43 -0.85 26.86
CA ILE A 60 -2.02 -0.44 26.88
C ILE A 60 -1.61 -0.20 28.34
N VAL A 61 -0.46 -0.78 28.71
CA VAL A 61 0.15 -0.63 30.02
C VAL A 61 1.37 0.28 29.87
N TYR A 62 1.28 1.48 30.41
CA TYR A 62 2.40 2.41 30.52
C TYR A 62 3.10 2.20 31.86
N SER A 63 4.42 2.26 31.87
CA SER A 63 5.22 2.18 33.09
C SER A 63 6.26 3.29 33.16
N VAL A 64 6.55 3.74 34.36
CA VAL A 64 7.64 4.70 34.64
C VAL A 64 8.41 4.23 35.86
N GLY A 65 9.73 4.17 35.75
CA GLY A 65 10.61 3.65 36.79
C GLY A 65 10.76 2.13 36.76
N ASN A 66 11.41 1.58 37.79
CA ASN A 66 11.66 0.15 37.93
C ASN A 66 11.25 -0.31 39.33
N ARG A 67 10.62 -1.49 39.41
CA ARG A 67 10.28 -2.11 40.70
C ARG A 67 11.56 -2.62 41.37
N ILE A 68 11.81 -2.20 42.60
CA ILE A 68 12.96 -2.59 43.41
C ILE A 68 12.52 -3.64 44.44
N SER A 69 13.44 -4.52 44.86
CA SER A 69 13.17 -5.50 45.91
C SER A 69 12.84 -4.81 47.23
N GLY A 70 11.61 -4.99 47.72
CA GLY A 70 11.07 -4.29 48.90
C GLY A 70 9.95 -3.30 48.60
N ASP A 71 9.60 -3.07 47.33
CA ASP A 71 8.52 -2.17 46.94
C ASP A 71 7.14 -2.75 47.28
N ARG A 72 6.37 -1.98 48.05
CA ARG A 72 4.94 -2.23 48.34
C ARG A 72 4.04 -1.28 47.56
N LEU A 73 2.81 -1.70 47.27
CA LEU A 73 1.84 -0.85 46.60
C LEU A 73 1.41 0.29 47.53
N VAL A 74 1.78 1.53 47.19
CA VAL A 74 1.50 2.70 48.03
C VAL A 74 0.12 3.29 47.72
N ALA A 75 -0.38 3.13 46.49
CA ALA A 75 -1.73 3.55 46.10
C ALA A 75 -2.18 2.95 44.76
N ALA A 76 -3.50 2.81 44.58
CA ALA A 76 -4.14 2.42 43.34
C ALA A 76 -5.43 3.22 43.15
N ASP A 77 -5.72 3.62 41.91
CA ASP A 77 -6.98 4.26 41.53
C ASP A 77 -7.38 3.85 40.11
N SER A 78 -8.68 3.88 39.80
CA SER A 78 -9.23 3.53 38.50
C SER A 78 -10.45 4.39 38.18
N ASN A 79 -10.48 4.98 36.99
CA ASN A 79 -11.61 5.78 36.52
C ASN A 79 -11.92 5.45 35.04
N GLY A 80 -13.16 5.63 34.62
CA GLY A 80 -13.64 5.31 33.27
C GLY A 80 -14.56 6.38 32.72
N GLN A 81 -14.30 6.83 31.50
CA GLN A 81 -15.13 7.79 30.76
C GLN A 81 -15.31 7.34 29.31
N SER A 82 -16.46 7.68 28.70
CA SER A 82 -16.83 7.32 27.33
C SER A 82 -17.25 8.58 26.57
N TRP A 83 -16.84 8.67 25.31
CA TRP A 83 -17.10 9.84 24.46
C TRP A 83 -17.64 9.41 23.10
N SER A 84 -18.49 10.25 22.50
CA SER A 84 -19.04 10.05 21.15
C SER A 84 -18.07 10.48 20.03
N SER A 85 -16.96 11.13 20.38
CA SER A 85 -15.91 11.59 19.47
C SER A 85 -14.52 11.43 20.10
N LEU A 86 -13.48 11.37 19.26
CA LEU A 86 -12.09 11.21 19.72
C LEU A 86 -11.62 12.47 20.47
N GLN A 87 -11.09 12.28 21.68
CA GLN A 87 -10.57 13.35 22.55
C GLN A 87 -9.17 13.00 23.05
N ASP A 88 -8.32 14.02 23.20
CA ASP A 88 -7.06 13.88 23.94
C ASP A 88 -7.40 13.97 25.45
N VAL A 89 -6.95 12.98 26.22
CA VAL A 89 -7.30 12.85 27.65
C VAL A 89 -6.07 13.12 28.50
N ALA A 90 -6.20 13.96 29.54
CA ALA A 90 -5.17 14.13 30.55
C ALA A 90 -5.60 13.54 31.90
N LEU A 91 -4.70 12.83 32.57
CA LEU A 91 -4.91 12.31 33.93
C LEU A 91 -3.92 12.97 34.89
N THR A 92 -4.42 13.60 35.96
CA THR A 92 -3.59 14.11 37.06
C THR A 92 -3.77 13.20 38.27
N LEU A 93 -2.66 12.61 38.73
CA LEU A 93 -2.61 11.78 39.94
C LEU A 93 -1.88 12.53 41.07
N ASN A 94 -2.51 12.62 42.24
CA ASN A 94 -1.98 13.33 43.42
C ASN A 94 -1.76 12.36 44.60
N TYR A 95 -0.51 12.04 44.92
CA TYR A 95 -0.18 11.13 46.04
C TYR A 95 -0.14 11.87 47.41
N PRO A 96 -0.29 11.19 48.57
CA PRO A 96 -1.00 11.73 49.73
C PRO A 96 -0.35 12.95 50.39
N ARG A 97 -1.22 13.80 50.97
CA ARG A 97 -0.93 15.10 51.59
C ARG A 97 -0.35 15.05 53.02
N SER A 98 -0.23 13.89 53.67
CA SER A 98 0.32 13.79 55.02
C SER A 98 1.08 12.49 55.29
N GLY A 99 2.16 12.61 56.06
CA GLY A 99 3.07 11.52 56.44
C GLY A 99 4.42 11.58 55.70
N THR A 100 5.52 11.52 56.45
CA THR A 100 6.86 11.24 55.92
C THR A 100 6.98 9.73 55.65
N GLY A 101 7.29 9.31 54.42
CA GLY A 101 7.98 8.01 54.26
C GLY A 101 7.71 7.12 53.06
N ALA A 102 7.15 7.57 51.93
CA ALA A 102 7.13 6.74 50.71
C ALA A 102 7.78 7.46 49.54
N VAL A 103 8.88 6.89 49.02
CA VAL A 103 9.49 7.28 47.75
C VAL A 103 8.85 6.43 46.67
N VAL A 104 8.17 7.05 45.72
CA VAL A 104 7.55 6.35 44.59
C VAL A 104 8.65 5.95 43.61
N THR A 105 8.93 4.66 43.48
CA THR A 105 9.97 4.06 42.62
C THR A 105 9.44 3.59 41.26
N TYR A 106 8.15 3.24 41.20
CA TYR A 106 7.48 2.68 40.03
C TYR A 106 6.02 3.13 39.94
N VAL A 107 5.60 3.56 38.76
CA VAL A 107 4.20 3.92 38.44
C VAL A 107 3.75 3.10 37.24
N GLN A 108 2.59 2.46 37.36
CA GLN A 108 1.95 1.72 36.28
C GLN A 108 0.59 2.33 35.99
N VAL A 109 0.33 2.60 34.71
CA VAL A 109 -0.93 3.17 34.23
C VAL A 109 -1.50 2.22 33.21
N VAL A 110 -2.61 1.58 33.58
CA VAL A 110 -3.32 0.65 32.71
C VAL A 110 -4.46 1.41 32.04
N VAL A 111 -4.35 1.61 30.73
CA VAL A 111 -5.36 2.29 29.92
C VAL A 111 -6.13 1.25 29.13
N ASN A 112 -7.39 1.05 29.49
CA ASN A 112 -8.35 0.30 28.67
C ASN A 112 -8.94 1.27 27.64
N GLN A 113 -8.70 1.04 26.36
CA GLN A 113 -9.13 1.94 25.29
C GLN A 113 -9.66 1.18 24.08
N SER A 114 -10.59 1.81 23.34
CA SER A 114 -11.20 1.26 22.13
C SER A 114 -10.27 1.27 20.91
N SER A 115 -9.14 1.98 20.98
CA SER A 115 -8.11 2.05 19.93
C SER A 115 -6.72 2.11 20.55
N ASN A 116 -5.80 1.26 20.07
CA ASN A 116 -4.40 1.18 20.52
C ASN A 116 -3.49 2.28 19.94
N GLN A 117 -4.07 3.32 19.33
CA GLN A 117 -3.29 4.34 18.62
C GLN A 117 -2.85 5.54 19.49
N GLY A 118 -3.28 5.62 20.75
CA GLY A 118 -2.90 6.69 21.66
C GLY A 118 -1.50 6.48 22.24
N ARG A 119 -0.65 7.52 22.26
CA ARG A 119 0.66 7.53 22.95
C ARG A 119 0.63 8.36 24.22
N GLY A 120 0.92 7.76 25.38
CA GLY A 120 1.05 8.44 26.67
C GLY A 120 2.31 9.30 26.83
N TYR A 121 2.17 10.52 27.33
CA TYR A 121 3.24 11.48 27.65
C TYR A 121 3.07 11.96 29.09
N ILE A 122 4.13 12.03 29.88
CA ILE A 122 4.13 12.83 31.11
C ILE A 122 4.32 14.28 30.71
N THR A 123 3.44 15.16 31.18
CA THR A 123 3.55 16.60 30.94
C THR A 123 4.12 17.35 32.14
N ALA A 124 3.83 16.94 33.38
CA ALA A 124 4.42 17.55 34.56
C ALA A 124 4.56 16.56 35.71
N GLY A 125 5.72 16.61 36.37
CA GLY A 125 6.07 15.82 37.56
C GLY A 125 6.36 14.33 37.32
N GLY A 126 7.04 13.68 38.27
CA GLY A 126 7.63 12.34 38.12
C GLY A 126 8.08 11.68 39.44
N ILE A 127 8.87 10.61 39.32
CA ILE A 127 9.48 9.87 40.44
C ILE A 127 10.24 10.84 41.35
N GLY A 128 9.86 10.90 42.63
CA GLY A 128 10.39 11.86 43.61
C GLY A 128 9.63 13.19 43.74
N GLN A 129 8.55 13.41 42.98
CA GLN A 129 7.70 14.60 43.04
C GLN A 129 6.26 14.28 43.43
N ARG A 130 5.49 15.29 43.87
CA ARG A 130 4.14 15.12 44.46
C ARG A 130 2.98 15.05 43.44
N ARG A 131 3.26 15.15 42.13
CA ARG A 131 2.24 15.17 41.05
C ARG A 131 2.80 14.47 39.82
N ILE A 132 1.95 13.77 39.07
CA ILE A 132 2.23 13.29 37.70
C ILE A 132 1.01 13.58 36.82
N THR A 133 1.24 14.21 35.66
CA THR A 133 0.21 14.51 34.65
C THR A 133 0.51 13.73 33.37
N LEU A 134 -0.45 12.98 32.83
CA LEU A 134 -0.30 12.12 31.64
C LEU A 134 -1.18 12.61 30.47
N GLN A 135 -0.79 12.43 29.20
CA GLN A 135 -1.57 12.76 27.99
C GLN A 135 -1.43 11.73 26.86
N ALA A 136 -2.50 11.36 26.14
CA ALA A 136 -2.45 10.38 25.03
C ALA A 136 -2.66 11.00 23.62
N LYS A 137 -1.84 10.69 22.59
CA LYS A 137 -1.98 11.22 21.19
C LYS A 137 -2.18 10.15 20.11
N LEU A 138 -3.13 10.35 19.17
CA LEU A 138 -3.40 9.49 18.00
C LEU A 138 -2.66 9.89 16.71
N LEU A 139 -2.19 8.93 15.91
CA LEU A 139 -1.52 9.16 14.62
C LEU A 139 -2.55 9.35 13.47
N ARG A 140 -2.65 10.56 12.90
CA ARG A 140 -3.67 10.92 11.88
C ARG A 140 -3.22 10.81 10.41
N ASN A 141 -2.41 9.81 10.03
CA ASN A 141 -1.87 9.71 8.65
C ASN A 141 -2.66 8.74 7.76
N ALA A 142 -3.88 9.13 7.36
CA ALA A 142 -4.79 8.36 6.51
C ALA A 142 -4.17 7.80 5.21
N PHE A 143 -3.35 8.62 4.53
CA PHE A 143 -2.75 8.27 3.25
C PHE A 143 -1.77 7.09 3.35
N LEU A 144 -1.01 7.01 4.45
CA LEU A 144 -0.05 5.92 4.67
C LEU A 144 -0.78 4.60 4.94
N LEU A 145 -1.92 4.66 5.64
CA LEU A 145 -2.71 3.49 6.04
C LEU A 145 -3.36 2.77 4.86
N ASN A 146 -3.67 3.47 3.75
CA ASN A 146 -4.26 2.86 2.55
C ASN A 146 -3.31 2.82 1.35
N SER A 147 -1.99 2.91 1.58
CA SER A 147 -0.97 2.82 0.54
C SER A 147 -1.05 1.55 -0.34
N PRO A 148 -1.54 0.38 0.12
CA PRO A 148 -1.78 -0.78 -0.73
C PRO A 148 -2.67 -0.58 -1.97
N LEU A 149 -3.49 0.46 -1.96
CA LEU A 149 -4.41 0.78 -3.05
C LEU A 149 -3.67 1.33 -4.28
N LEU A 150 -2.47 1.90 -4.09
CA LEU A 150 -1.64 2.41 -5.18
C LEU A 150 -1.21 1.30 -6.15
N VAL A 151 -1.09 0.06 -5.68
CA VAL A 151 -0.74 -1.09 -6.52
C VAL A 151 -1.85 -1.42 -7.53
N ASP A 152 -3.11 -1.15 -7.19
CA ASP A 152 -4.24 -1.34 -8.11
C ASP A 152 -4.16 -0.39 -9.31
N THR A 153 -3.51 0.79 -9.17
CA THR A 153 -3.21 1.68 -10.30
C THR A 153 -2.26 1.02 -11.29
N PHE A 154 -1.21 0.31 -10.81
CA PHE A 154 -0.28 -0.39 -11.69
C PHE A 154 -0.95 -1.55 -12.43
N LEU A 155 -1.81 -2.31 -11.74
CA LEU A 155 -2.61 -3.37 -12.38
C LEU A 155 -3.55 -2.82 -13.46
N LEU A 156 -4.20 -1.69 -13.18
CA LEU A 156 -5.07 -1.00 -14.14
C LEU A 156 -4.29 -0.55 -15.39
N LEU A 157 -3.12 0.06 -15.21
CA LEU A 157 -2.28 0.51 -16.32
C LEU A 157 -1.78 -0.66 -17.17
N SER A 158 -1.38 -1.76 -16.53
CA SER A 158 -0.95 -2.99 -17.22
C SER A 158 -2.08 -3.58 -18.07
N GLY A 159 -3.27 -3.74 -17.50
CA GLY A 159 -4.46 -4.23 -18.21
C GLY A 159 -4.89 -3.30 -19.36
N PHE A 160 -4.85 -1.98 -19.14
CA PHE A 160 -5.15 -0.96 -20.14
C PHE A 160 -4.20 -1.02 -21.34
N LEU A 161 -2.89 -1.00 -21.07
CA LEU A 161 -1.87 -1.01 -22.11
C LEU A 161 -1.95 -2.30 -22.92
N PHE A 162 -2.06 -3.45 -22.24
CA PHE A 162 -2.17 -4.73 -22.91
C PHE A 162 -3.41 -4.82 -23.81
N ALA A 163 -4.58 -4.45 -23.28
CA ALA A 163 -5.82 -4.43 -24.06
C ALA A 163 -5.68 -3.56 -25.31
N ARG A 164 -5.14 -2.35 -25.17
CA ARG A 164 -4.96 -1.43 -26.29
C ARG A 164 -4.03 -2.00 -27.36
N LEU A 165 -2.85 -2.49 -26.98
CA LEU A 165 -1.85 -2.99 -27.91
C LEU A 165 -2.35 -4.24 -28.66
N ILE A 166 -2.99 -5.17 -27.95
CA ILE A 166 -3.52 -6.39 -28.55
C ILE A 166 -4.68 -6.13 -29.49
N LEU A 167 -5.61 -5.23 -29.13
CA LEU A 167 -6.72 -4.90 -30.02
C LEU A 167 -6.22 -4.28 -31.33
N ILE A 168 -5.23 -3.38 -31.26
CA ILE A 168 -4.59 -2.80 -32.46
C ILE A 168 -3.91 -3.89 -33.30
N GLU A 169 -3.19 -4.81 -32.66
CA GLU A 169 -2.46 -5.86 -33.39
C GLU A 169 -3.39 -6.91 -34.00
N LEU A 170 -4.50 -7.23 -33.32
CA LEU A 170 -5.56 -8.10 -33.86
C LEU A 170 -6.22 -7.47 -35.08
N ASP A 171 -6.48 -6.17 -35.06
CA ASP A 171 -6.99 -5.43 -36.23
C ASP A 171 -5.98 -5.45 -37.39
N LYS A 172 -4.70 -5.16 -37.12
CA LYS A 172 -3.63 -5.16 -38.14
C LYS A 172 -3.42 -6.54 -38.77
N ARG A 173 -3.43 -7.61 -37.98
CA ARG A 173 -3.14 -8.98 -38.44
C ARG A 173 -4.38 -9.83 -38.73
N ARG A 174 -5.59 -9.24 -38.69
CA ARG A 174 -6.87 -9.94 -38.85
C ARG A 174 -6.95 -11.22 -37.99
N GLY A 175 -6.52 -11.12 -36.74
CA GLY A 175 -6.56 -12.23 -35.77
C GLY A 175 -5.39 -13.21 -35.81
N LYS A 176 -4.40 -13.05 -36.70
CA LYS A 176 -3.20 -13.91 -36.74
C LYS A 176 -2.11 -13.41 -35.79
N VAL A 177 -2.36 -13.54 -34.48
CA VAL A 177 -1.41 -13.17 -33.42
C VAL A 177 -0.89 -14.42 -32.73
N ASN A 178 0.44 -14.57 -32.63
CA ASN A 178 1.05 -15.66 -31.87
C ASN A 178 1.26 -15.22 -30.41
N PHE A 179 0.33 -15.63 -29.53
CA PHE A 179 0.40 -15.31 -28.11
C PHE A 179 1.64 -15.88 -27.41
N LEU A 180 2.18 -17.01 -27.90
CA LEU A 180 3.40 -17.60 -27.33
C LEU A 180 4.59 -16.65 -27.46
N VAL A 181 4.75 -16.00 -28.62
CA VAL A 181 5.83 -15.02 -28.84
C VAL A 181 5.68 -13.83 -27.90
N LEU A 182 4.45 -13.35 -27.68
CA LEU A 182 4.18 -12.26 -26.74
C LEU A 182 4.54 -12.63 -25.30
N TYR A 183 4.23 -13.85 -24.87
CA TYR A 183 4.59 -14.35 -23.54
C TYR A 183 6.11 -14.47 -23.36
N VAL A 184 6.80 -15.04 -24.35
CA VAL A 184 8.26 -15.21 -24.31
C VAL A 184 8.98 -13.87 -24.30
N LEU A 185 8.58 -12.93 -25.15
CA LEU A 185 9.20 -11.59 -25.19
C LEU A 185 9.01 -10.86 -23.86
N ARG A 186 7.80 -10.92 -23.27
CA ARG A 186 7.56 -10.32 -21.95
C ARG A 186 8.41 -10.97 -20.86
N TYR A 187 8.53 -12.30 -20.86
CA TYR A 187 9.34 -13.03 -19.89
C TYR A 187 10.81 -12.64 -19.99
N VAL A 188 11.39 -12.68 -21.20
CA VAL A 188 12.79 -12.29 -21.44
C VAL A 188 13.06 -10.83 -21.07
N ARG A 189 12.08 -9.93 -21.23
CA ARG A 189 12.22 -8.52 -20.83
C ARG A 189 12.24 -8.33 -19.30
N LEU A 190 11.35 -8.99 -18.55
CA LEU A 190 11.18 -8.74 -17.11
C LEU A 190 12.13 -9.58 -16.25
N THR A 191 12.24 -10.88 -16.55
CA THR A 191 12.89 -11.85 -15.65
C THR A 191 14.38 -11.57 -15.35
N PRO A 192 15.22 -11.06 -16.25
CA PRO A 192 16.65 -10.91 -15.95
C PRO A 192 16.98 -9.93 -14.82
N ALA A 193 16.41 -8.72 -14.84
CA ALA A 193 16.60 -7.75 -13.75
C ALA A 193 15.99 -8.26 -12.44
N TYR A 194 14.89 -9.00 -12.54
CA TYR A 194 14.25 -9.65 -11.40
C TYR A 194 15.16 -10.72 -10.76
N VAL A 195 15.77 -11.58 -11.58
CA VAL A 195 16.72 -12.62 -11.13
C VAL A 195 17.98 -12.00 -10.54
N ALA A 196 18.47 -10.88 -11.08
CA ALA A 196 19.63 -10.18 -10.53
C ALA A 196 19.39 -9.71 -9.08
N ILE A 197 18.22 -9.10 -8.81
CA ILE A 197 17.85 -8.69 -7.44
C ILE A 197 17.60 -9.91 -6.55
N MET A 198 16.95 -10.96 -7.05
CA MET A 198 16.79 -12.21 -6.28
C MET A 198 18.14 -12.81 -5.89
N ALA A 199 19.11 -12.82 -6.78
CA ALA A 199 20.46 -13.32 -6.50
C ALA A 199 21.14 -12.48 -5.41
N LEU A 200 20.95 -11.16 -5.42
CA LEU A 200 21.45 -10.27 -4.36
C LEU A 200 20.80 -10.58 -3.02
N TYR A 201 19.48 -10.78 -2.97
CA TYR A 201 18.75 -11.21 -1.77
C TYR A 201 19.26 -12.55 -1.24
N ALA A 202 19.49 -13.52 -2.12
CA ALA A 202 19.91 -14.86 -1.74
C ALA A 202 21.38 -14.94 -1.29
N THR A 203 22.26 -14.02 -1.71
CA THR A 203 23.72 -14.17 -1.51
C THR A 203 24.35 -13.05 -0.68
N TRP A 204 24.22 -11.80 -1.12
CA TRP A 204 25.00 -10.67 -0.58
C TRP A 204 24.25 -9.86 0.47
N LEU A 205 22.93 -10.04 0.61
CA LEU A 205 22.08 -9.23 1.48
C LEU A 205 22.62 -9.01 2.91
N PRO A 206 23.06 -10.04 3.66
CA PRO A 206 23.57 -9.83 5.02
C PRO A 206 24.91 -9.09 5.08
N ARG A 207 25.66 -9.04 3.97
CA ARG A 207 27.00 -8.42 3.91
C ARG A 207 26.96 -6.93 3.53
N LEU A 208 25.78 -6.38 3.24
CA LEU A 208 25.65 -5.01 2.74
C LEU A 208 25.80 -3.92 3.82
N GLY A 209 25.75 -4.27 5.11
CA GLY A 209 25.66 -3.28 6.18
C GLY A 209 25.78 -3.89 7.58
N SER A 210 25.43 -3.08 8.59
CA SER A 210 25.44 -3.49 10.00
C SER A 210 24.43 -2.68 10.82
N GLY A 211 23.82 -3.31 11.82
CA GLY A 211 22.81 -2.70 12.68
C GLY A 211 22.29 -3.69 13.72
N PRO A 212 21.61 -3.21 14.78
CA PRO A 212 21.13 -4.07 15.86
C PRO A 212 20.08 -5.09 15.40
N LEU A 213 19.26 -4.73 14.39
CA LEU A 213 18.26 -5.60 13.79
C LEU A 213 18.77 -6.30 12.51
N TRP A 214 20.03 -6.04 12.13
CA TRP A 214 20.56 -6.40 10.82
C TRP A 214 20.61 -7.90 10.59
N ASP A 215 21.29 -8.64 11.46
CA ASP A 215 21.46 -10.09 11.29
C ASP A 215 20.11 -10.81 11.37
N GLN A 216 19.28 -10.45 12.36
CA GLN A 216 17.94 -11.04 12.52
C GLN A 216 17.06 -10.83 11.28
N ARG A 217 17.08 -9.62 10.69
CA ARG A 217 16.23 -9.30 9.54
C ARG A 217 16.82 -9.79 8.21
N MET A 218 18.11 -9.54 7.95
CA MET A 218 18.75 -9.91 6.68
C MET A 218 18.88 -11.42 6.51
N LEU A 219 19.25 -12.16 7.57
CA LEU A 219 19.37 -13.63 7.49
C LEU A 219 18.01 -14.30 7.28
N LEU A 220 16.95 -13.74 7.89
CA LEU A 220 15.59 -14.22 7.68
C LEU A 220 15.15 -14.06 6.23
N GLU A 221 15.31 -12.86 5.66
CA GLU A 221 14.95 -12.58 4.26
C GLU A 221 15.82 -13.38 3.27
N GLN A 222 17.12 -13.53 3.57
CA GLN A 222 18.01 -14.38 2.78
C GLN A 222 17.54 -15.84 2.77
N SER A 223 17.23 -16.40 3.94
CA SER A 223 16.77 -17.79 4.09
C SER A 223 15.45 -18.03 3.35
N ARG A 224 14.48 -17.12 3.50
CA ARG A 224 13.21 -17.13 2.75
C ARG A 224 13.46 -17.13 1.24
N CYS A 225 14.39 -16.30 0.78
CA CYS A 225 14.70 -16.25 -0.64
C CYS A 225 15.39 -17.52 -1.14
N GLN A 226 16.36 -18.06 -0.40
CA GLN A 226 17.04 -19.31 -0.77
C GLN A 226 16.09 -20.51 -0.83
N SER A 227 15.05 -20.57 0.01
CA SER A 227 14.05 -21.65 -0.05
C SER A 227 13.06 -21.51 -1.21
N SER A 228 12.76 -20.26 -1.61
CA SER A 228 11.59 -19.94 -2.44
C SER A 228 11.90 -19.20 -3.75
N TRP A 229 13.17 -19.05 -4.14
CA TRP A 229 13.57 -18.32 -5.36
C TRP A 229 12.91 -18.88 -6.62
N TRP A 230 12.77 -20.20 -6.73
CA TRP A 230 12.19 -20.88 -7.90
C TRP A 230 10.72 -20.52 -8.11
N LEU A 231 9.96 -20.31 -7.01
CA LEU A 231 8.56 -19.86 -7.06
C LEU A 231 8.42 -18.48 -7.69
N ASN A 232 9.41 -17.62 -7.47
CA ASN A 232 9.44 -16.26 -8.00
C ASN A 232 9.76 -16.28 -9.50
N VAL A 233 10.73 -17.09 -9.95
CA VAL A 233 11.07 -17.27 -11.37
C VAL A 233 9.90 -17.82 -12.18
N LEU A 234 9.08 -18.68 -11.57
CA LEU A 234 7.85 -19.22 -12.15
C LEU A 234 6.63 -18.30 -11.98
N TYR A 235 6.74 -17.17 -11.27
CA TYR A 235 5.63 -16.24 -11.01
C TYR A 235 4.41 -16.89 -10.31
N ILE A 236 4.65 -17.80 -9.35
CA ILE A 236 3.61 -18.52 -8.57
C ILE A 236 3.73 -18.33 -7.05
N ASN A 237 4.67 -17.49 -6.61
CA ASN A 237 4.96 -17.14 -5.22
C ASN A 237 3.78 -16.51 -4.46
N ASN A 238 2.72 -16.09 -5.15
CA ASN A 238 1.51 -15.57 -4.53
C ASN A 238 0.47 -16.64 -4.15
N TYR A 239 0.57 -17.85 -4.72
CA TYR A 239 -0.31 -18.98 -4.36
C TYR A 239 0.42 -20.04 -3.54
N VAL A 240 1.68 -20.30 -3.87
CA VAL A 240 2.49 -21.35 -3.24
C VAL A 240 3.59 -20.70 -2.39
N GLY A 241 3.80 -21.21 -1.18
CA GLY A 241 4.88 -20.75 -0.30
C GLY A 241 4.75 -19.29 0.15
N THR A 242 3.51 -18.81 0.33
CA THR A 242 3.23 -17.41 0.71
C THR A 242 3.76 -17.02 2.09
N ASP A 243 4.11 -18.00 2.93
CA ASP A 243 4.76 -17.84 4.22
C ASP A 243 6.25 -17.48 4.12
N ARG A 244 6.88 -17.77 2.98
CA ARG A 244 8.32 -17.60 2.73
C ARG A 244 8.55 -16.89 1.40
N LEU A 245 7.96 -15.72 1.23
CA LEU A 245 8.20 -14.88 0.07
C LEU A 245 9.67 -14.42 0.03
N CYS A 246 10.33 -14.56 -1.12
CA CYS A 246 11.73 -14.11 -1.27
C CYS A 246 11.85 -12.59 -1.13
N MET A 247 10.89 -11.84 -1.68
CA MET A 247 10.84 -10.38 -1.62
C MET A 247 9.41 -9.94 -1.38
N PHE A 248 9.21 -8.97 -0.48
CA PHE A 248 7.87 -8.48 -0.14
C PHE A 248 7.07 -8.01 -1.36
N GLN A 249 7.69 -7.34 -2.33
CA GLN A 249 7.03 -6.79 -3.51
C GLN A 249 6.81 -7.82 -4.63
N SER A 250 7.40 -9.02 -4.55
CA SER A 250 7.36 -10.03 -5.63
C SER A 250 5.96 -10.52 -6.03
N TRP A 251 4.98 -10.51 -5.11
CA TRP A 251 3.64 -11.04 -5.37
C TRP A 251 2.88 -10.28 -6.47
N TYR A 252 3.16 -8.98 -6.62
CA TYR A 252 2.52 -8.15 -7.65
C TYR A 252 2.97 -8.57 -9.04
N LEU A 253 4.27 -8.83 -9.24
CA LEU A 253 4.82 -9.34 -10.50
C LEU A 253 4.15 -10.67 -10.91
N ALA A 254 3.93 -11.56 -9.95
CA ALA A 254 3.22 -12.81 -10.18
C ALA A 254 1.76 -12.58 -10.57
N THR A 255 1.06 -11.73 -9.82
CA THR A 255 -0.33 -11.35 -10.08
C THR A 255 -0.51 -10.76 -11.48
N ASP A 256 0.35 -9.82 -11.84
CA ASP A 256 0.36 -9.14 -13.14
C ASP A 256 0.66 -10.11 -14.30
N THR A 257 1.66 -11.00 -14.14
CA THR A 257 1.98 -12.01 -15.16
C THR A 257 0.84 -13.00 -15.35
N GLN A 258 0.21 -13.46 -14.27
CA GLN A 258 -0.95 -14.37 -14.33
C GLN A 258 -2.14 -13.71 -15.04
N LEU A 259 -2.46 -12.46 -14.70
CA LEU A 259 -3.54 -11.72 -15.35
C LEU A 259 -3.23 -11.44 -16.83
N PHE A 260 -1.97 -11.18 -17.18
CA PHE A 260 -1.55 -11.04 -18.57
C PHE A 260 -1.72 -12.33 -19.39
N VAL A 261 -1.40 -13.48 -18.81
CA VAL A 261 -1.61 -14.78 -19.46
C VAL A 261 -3.11 -15.04 -19.70
N LEU A 262 -3.96 -14.67 -18.75
CA LEU A 262 -5.42 -14.86 -18.86
C LEU A 262 -6.12 -13.82 -19.73
N ALA A 263 -5.56 -12.61 -19.88
CA ALA A 263 -6.22 -11.49 -20.55
C ALA A 263 -6.63 -11.74 -22.02
N PRO A 264 -5.89 -12.50 -22.86
CA PRO A 264 -6.35 -12.89 -24.20
C PRO A 264 -7.68 -13.63 -24.23
N LEU A 265 -8.02 -14.38 -23.17
CA LEU A 265 -9.31 -15.06 -23.05
C LEU A 265 -10.48 -14.08 -22.97
N LEU A 266 -10.25 -12.86 -22.50
CA LEU A 266 -11.24 -11.79 -22.47
C LEU A 266 -11.20 -10.94 -23.76
N LEU A 267 -10.00 -10.64 -24.25
CA LEU A 267 -9.80 -9.74 -25.40
C LEU A 267 -10.17 -10.38 -26.74
N TYR A 268 -9.89 -11.67 -26.93
CA TYR A 268 -10.19 -12.34 -28.20
C TYR A 268 -11.71 -12.42 -28.48
N PRO A 269 -12.58 -12.81 -27.51
CA PRO A 269 -14.02 -12.75 -27.72
C PRO A 269 -14.54 -11.33 -27.95
N LEU A 270 -13.95 -10.34 -27.27
CA LEU A 270 -14.28 -8.93 -27.38
C LEU A 270 -13.99 -8.36 -28.78
N TRP A 271 -12.94 -8.86 -29.43
CA TRP A 271 -12.60 -8.55 -30.82
C TRP A 271 -13.46 -9.32 -31.83
N LYS A 272 -13.65 -10.63 -31.63
CA LYS A 272 -14.27 -11.53 -32.63
C LYS A 272 -15.80 -11.53 -32.63
N TYR A 273 -16.45 -11.60 -31.47
CA TYR A 273 -17.90 -11.83 -31.36
C TYR A 273 -18.71 -10.53 -31.21
N GLY A 274 -18.07 -9.38 -31.45
CA GLY A 274 -18.68 -8.07 -31.42
C GLY A 274 -18.88 -7.50 -30.01
N ARG A 275 -19.24 -6.21 -29.98
CA ARG A 275 -19.28 -5.39 -28.76
C ARG A 275 -20.21 -5.94 -27.67
N ARG A 276 -21.41 -6.39 -28.03
CA ARG A 276 -22.42 -6.80 -27.02
C ARG A 276 -21.91 -8.00 -26.22
N THR A 277 -21.55 -9.09 -26.91
CA THR A 277 -21.07 -10.34 -26.30
C THR A 277 -19.78 -10.14 -25.51
N GLY A 278 -18.83 -9.37 -26.05
CA GLY A 278 -17.59 -9.11 -25.34
C GLY A 278 -17.77 -8.23 -24.10
N MET A 279 -18.58 -7.18 -24.18
CA MET A 279 -18.85 -6.31 -23.03
C MET A 279 -19.63 -7.01 -21.94
N THR A 280 -20.57 -7.91 -22.29
CA THR A 280 -21.26 -8.74 -21.31
C THR A 280 -20.29 -9.69 -20.60
N LEU A 281 -19.33 -10.26 -21.33
CA LEU A 281 -18.30 -11.13 -20.74
C LEU A 281 -17.41 -10.34 -19.77
N VAL A 282 -16.89 -9.18 -20.19
CA VAL A 282 -16.05 -8.32 -19.34
C VAL A 282 -16.82 -7.85 -18.12
N ALA A 283 -18.08 -7.45 -18.27
CA ALA A 283 -18.93 -7.03 -17.16
C ALA A 283 -19.20 -8.18 -16.17
N LEU A 284 -19.45 -9.39 -16.66
CA LEU A 284 -19.64 -10.58 -15.82
C LEU A 284 -18.37 -10.91 -15.04
N VAL A 285 -17.22 -10.91 -15.70
CA VAL A 285 -15.93 -11.20 -15.06
C VAL A 285 -15.54 -10.10 -14.06
N ALA A 286 -15.82 -8.83 -14.35
CA ALA A 286 -15.65 -7.73 -13.41
C ALA A 286 -16.60 -7.84 -12.20
N ALA A 287 -17.85 -8.24 -12.40
CA ALA A 287 -18.78 -8.47 -11.30
C ALA A 287 -18.26 -9.60 -10.39
N VAL A 288 -17.80 -10.71 -10.96
CA VAL A 288 -17.17 -11.80 -10.21
C VAL A 288 -15.93 -11.33 -9.45
N SER A 289 -15.06 -10.52 -10.07
CA SER A 289 -13.85 -10.02 -9.40
C SER A 289 -14.14 -9.07 -8.23
N VAL A 290 -15.29 -8.38 -8.25
CA VAL A 290 -15.76 -7.54 -7.13
C VAL A 290 -16.45 -8.38 -6.05
N LEU A 291 -17.19 -9.41 -6.44
CA LEU A 291 -17.87 -10.32 -5.52
C LEU A 291 -16.91 -11.21 -4.73
N ILE A 292 -15.79 -11.62 -5.31
CA ILE A 292 -14.81 -12.49 -4.63
C ILE A 292 -14.27 -11.84 -3.33
N PRO A 293 -13.72 -10.60 -3.35
CA PRO A 293 -13.31 -9.91 -2.12
C PRO A 293 -14.45 -9.73 -1.11
N PHE A 294 -15.67 -9.45 -1.58
CA PHE A 294 -16.85 -9.34 -0.71
C PHE A 294 -17.10 -10.65 0.03
N CYS A 295 -17.24 -11.75 -0.70
CA CYS A 295 -17.56 -13.06 -0.14
C CYS A 295 -16.46 -13.54 0.81
N VAL A 296 -15.19 -13.44 0.42
CA VAL A 296 -14.09 -13.91 1.27
C VAL A 296 -13.98 -13.08 2.55
N THR A 297 -14.16 -11.75 2.46
CA THR A 297 -14.13 -10.89 3.65
C THR A 297 -15.31 -11.15 4.57
N TYR A 298 -16.50 -11.36 4.02
CA TYR A 298 -17.72 -11.60 4.79
C TYR A 298 -17.70 -12.96 5.49
N PHE A 299 -17.46 -14.04 4.74
CA PHE A 299 -17.44 -15.40 5.30
C PHE A 299 -16.19 -15.67 6.13
N GLY A 300 -15.06 -15.06 5.79
CA GLY A 300 -13.82 -15.17 6.55
C GLY A 300 -13.78 -14.28 7.80
N GLN A 301 -14.79 -13.44 8.04
CA GLN A 301 -14.84 -12.47 9.15
C GLN A 301 -13.56 -11.63 9.23
N LEU A 302 -13.12 -11.13 8.06
CA LEU A 302 -11.83 -10.45 7.90
C LEU A 302 -11.97 -8.93 8.02
N ASP A 303 -10.83 -8.28 8.19
CA ASP A 303 -10.70 -6.83 8.16
C ASP A 303 -11.00 -6.24 6.74
N PRO A 304 -11.47 -4.98 6.66
CA PRO A 304 -11.91 -4.33 5.41
C PRO A 304 -10.84 -4.24 4.32
N SER A 305 -9.58 -4.16 4.73
CA SER A 305 -8.41 -4.09 3.85
C SER A 305 -7.21 -4.56 4.65
N PHE A 306 -6.03 -4.51 4.04
CA PHE A 306 -4.78 -4.76 4.75
C PHE A 306 -4.44 -3.61 5.69
N MET A 307 -4.90 -3.73 6.93
CA MET A 307 -4.65 -2.78 8.00
C MET A 307 -3.32 -3.14 8.68
N ILE A 308 -2.38 -2.20 8.67
CA ILE A 308 -1.08 -2.34 9.35
C ILE A 308 -1.21 -1.66 10.71
N PHE A 309 -1.03 -2.42 11.80
CA PHE A 309 -0.85 -1.88 13.14
C PHE A 309 0.63 -2.00 13.56
N THR A 310 0.99 -1.46 14.73
CA THR A 310 2.39 -1.30 15.15
C THR A 310 3.12 -2.63 15.31
N ASP A 311 2.43 -3.68 15.73
CA ASP A 311 3.04 -4.98 16.02
C ASP A 311 3.37 -5.75 14.73
N GLU A 312 2.63 -5.49 13.65
CA GLU A 312 2.79 -6.12 12.35
C GLU A 312 3.84 -5.42 11.48
N VAL A 313 4.34 -4.23 11.87
CA VAL A 313 5.40 -3.52 11.12
C VAL A 313 6.72 -4.30 11.16
N VAL A 314 6.97 -5.07 12.23
CA VAL A 314 8.22 -5.84 12.41
C VAL A 314 8.37 -6.94 11.36
N ASP A 315 7.28 -7.62 11.01
CA ASP A 315 7.28 -8.59 9.91
C ASP A 315 5.94 -8.67 9.16
N VAL A 316 5.75 -7.72 8.25
CA VAL A 316 4.57 -7.59 7.39
C VAL A 316 4.28 -8.87 6.59
N GLN A 317 5.33 -9.63 6.21
CA GLN A 317 5.20 -10.87 5.44
C GLN A 317 4.57 -12.02 6.25
N SER A 318 4.70 -12.01 7.58
CA SER A 318 4.09 -13.01 8.46
C SER A 318 2.60 -12.79 8.72
N ASN A 319 2.07 -11.63 8.34
CA ASN A 319 0.69 -11.28 8.64
C ASN A 319 -0.30 -12.21 7.92
N PHE A 320 -1.26 -12.76 8.67
CA PHE A 320 -2.25 -13.71 8.16
C PHE A 320 -3.05 -13.15 6.97
N TYR A 321 -3.50 -11.89 7.07
CA TYR A 321 -4.24 -11.23 5.99
C TYR A 321 -3.34 -11.06 4.76
N PHE A 322 -2.07 -10.69 4.96
CA PHE A 322 -1.13 -10.56 3.85
C PHE A 322 -0.98 -11.88 3.07
N GLN A 323 -0.69 -12.98 3.76
CA GLN A 323 -0.39 -14.27 3.15
C GLN A 323 -1.60 -14.93 2.47
N ASN A 324 -2.77 -14.85 3.11
CA ASN A 324 -3.94 -15.63 2.70
C ASN A 324 -4.91 -14.85 1.82
N VAL A 325 -4.90 -13.51 1.91
CA VAL A 325 -5.91 -12.66 1.27
C VAL A 325 -5.23 -11.68 0.33
N TYR A 326 -4.34 -10.84 0.83
CA TYR A 326 -3.82 -9.68 0.11
C TYR A 326 -3.07 -10.02 -1.19
N VAL A 327 -2.19 -11.03 -1.15
CA VAL A 327 -1.28 -11.38 -2.25
C VAL A 327 -1.97 -12.18 -3.36
N LYS A 328 -3.17 -12.72 -3.11
CA LYS A 328 -3.84 -13.63 -4.05
C LYS A 328 -4.39 -12.87 -5.28
N THR A 329 -4.14 -13.40 -6.48
CA THR A 329 -4.54 -12.75 -7.74
C THR A 329 -6.03 -12.46 -7.83
N HIS A 330 -6.89 -13.39 -7.41
CA HIS A 330 -8.34 -13.23 -7.48
C HIS A 330 -8.86 -12.09 -6.59
N MET A 331 -8.12 -11.71 -5.55
CA MET A 331 -8.45 -10.58 -4.68
C MET A 331 -8.09 -9.22 -5.29
N ARG A 332 -7.22 -9.23 -6.30
CA ARG A 332 -6.63 -8.04 -6.94
C ARG A 332 -7.04 -7.86 -8.40
N ALA A 333 -7.72 -8.84 -8.99
CA ALA A 333 -8.05 -8.86 -10.41
C ALA A 333 -8.91 -7.67 -10.87
N THR A 334 -9.71 -7.07 -9.99
CA THR A 334 -10.64 -5.97 -10.30
C THR A 334 -9.97 -4.79 -11.02
N GLY A 335 -8.80 -4.33 -10.54
CA GLY A 335 -8.11 -3.20 -11.17
C GLY A 335 -7.66 -3.51 -12.59
N TYR A 336 -7.13 -4.72 -12.82
CA TYR A 336 -6.66 -5.17 -14.13
C TYR A 336 -7.80 -5.34 -15.13
N ILE A 337 -8.91 -5.98 -14.72
CA ILE A 337 -10.10 -6.17 -15.57
C ILE A 337 -10.71 -4.81 -15.94
N PHE A 338 -10.76 -3.86 -14.99
CA PHE A 338 -11.20 -2.51 -15.27
C PHE A 338 -10.26 -1.79 -16.26
N GLY A 339 -8.95 -2.03 -16.15
CA GLY A 339 -7.96 -1.61 -17.15
C GLY A 339 -8.28 -2.12 -18.56
N ILE A 340 -8.59 -3.42 -18.70
CA ILE A 340 -9.01 -4.02 -19.98
C ILE A 340 -10.25 -3.30 -20.53
N PHE A 341 -11.26 -3.06 -19.68
CA PHE A 341 -12.47 -2.35 -20.04
C PHE A 341 -12.18 -0.94 -20.57
N VAL A 342 -11.35 -0.17 -19.86
CA VAL A 342 -10.94 1.18 -20.30
C VAL A 342 -10.14 1.13 -21.61
N GLY A 343 -9.26 0.14 -21.76
CA GLY A 343 -8.46 -0.05 -22.98
C GLY A 343 -9.33 -0.32 -24.20
N TYR A 344 -10.32 -1.18 -24.06
CA TYR A 344 -11.32 -1.44 -25.10
C TYR A 344 -12.18 -0.21 -25.40
N LEU A 345 -12.62 0.51 -24.36
CA LEU A 345 -13.43 1.72 -24.51
C LEU A 345 -12.67 2.79 -25.32
N VAL A 346 -11.38 3.01 -25.02
CA VAL A 346 -10.51 3.90 -25.80
C VAL A 346 -10.44 3.46 -27.26
N HIS A 347 -10.15 2.18 -27.50
CA HIS A 347 -10.02 1.62 -28.84
C HIS A 347 -11.30 1.85 -29.66
N TRP A 348 -12.45 1.56 -29.07
CA TRP A 348 -13.76 1.75 -29.69
C TRP A 348 -14.07 3.24 -29.97
N MET A 349 -13.80 4.13 -29.01
CA MET A 349 -14.03 5.56 -29.18
C MET A 349 -13.18 6.15 -30.29
N GLN A 350 -11.93 5.73 -30.42
CA GLN A 350 -11.02 6.15 -31.49
C GLN A 350 -11.47 5.64 -32.86
N GLN A 351 -11.89 4.38 -32.97
CA GLN A 351 -12.43 3.84 -34.23
C GLN A 351 -13.69 4.57 -34.70
N LYS A 352 -14.50 5.11 -33.78
CA LYS A 352 -15.75 5.81 -34.08
C LYS A 352 -15.62 7.34 -34.04
N ASN A 353 -14.43 7.89 -33.81
CA ASN A 353 -14.18 9.33 -33.63
C ASN A 353 -15.19 10.02 -32.68
N ILE A 354 -15.47 9.37 -31.55
CA ILE A 354 -16.45 9.89 -30.58
C ILE A 354 -15.80 10.97 -29.72
N THR A 355 -16.37 12.17 -29.77
CA THR A 355 -16.01 13.27 -28.88
C THR A 355 -16.91 13.29 -27.64
N ILE A 356 -16.35 13.66 -26.49
CA ILE A 356 -17.09 13.77 -25.23
C ILE A 356 -17.46 15.25 -25.04
N GLY A 357 -18.75 15.55 -24.84
CA GLY A 357 -19.20 16.91 -24.56
C GLY A 357 -18.69 17.42 -23.20
N SER A 358 -18.42 18.73 -23.09
CA SER A 358 -17.79 19.36 -21.93
C SER A 358 -18.52 19.12 -20.60
N TYR A 359 -19.86 19.09 -20.63
CA TYR A 359 -20.66 18.77 -19.44
C TYR A 359 -20.38 17.36 -18.88
N LYS A 360 -20.29 16.36 -19.77
CA LYS A 360 -19.98 14.97 -19.37
C LYS A 360 -18.55 14.86 -18.85
N VAL A 361 -17.61 15.58 -19.46
CA VAL A 361 -16.22 15.64 -18.99
C VAL A 361 -16.16 16.19 -17.56
N ALA A 362 -16.85 17.30 -17.28
CA ALA A 362 -16.90 17.88 -15.93
C ALA A 362 -17.52 16.91 -14.91
N PHE A 363 -18.63 16.27 -15.27
CA PHE A 363 -19.28 15.26 -14.43
C PHE A 363 -18.36 14.07 -14.10
N PHE A 364 -17.67 13.51 -15.09
CA PHE A 364 -16.78 12.39 -14.85
C PHE A 364 -15.53 12.79 -14.08
N TRP A 365 -15.03 14.02 -14.22
CA TRP A 365 -13.96 14.53 -13.37
C TRP A 365 -14.38 14.63 -11.91
N THR A 366 -15.54 15.21 -11.61
CA THR A 366 -16.04 15.33 -10.24
C THR A 366 -16.37 13.96 -9.63
N ALA A 367 -16.99 13.06 -10.41
CA ALA A 367 -17.26 11.70 -9.96
C ALA A 367 -15.95 10.92 -9.70
N SER A 368 -14.97 11.04 -10.59
CA SER A 368 -13.66 10.38 -10.46
C SER A 368 -12.91 10.85 -9.23
N THR A 369 -12.85 12.16 -8.97
CA THR A 369 -12.14 12.70 -7.79
C THR A 369 -12.86 12.33 -6.50
N ALA A 370 -14.19 12.35 -6.47
CA ALA A 370 -14.97 11.92 -5.32
C ALA A 370 -14.75 10.43 -5.01
N LEU A 371 -14.82 9.55 -6.03
CA LEU A 371 -14.59 8.11 -5.87
C LEU A 371 -13.16 7.81 -5.41
N GLY A 372 -12.16 8.46 -5.99
CA GLY A 372 -10.75 8.27 -5.61
C GLY A 372 -10.49 8.71 -4.16
N THR A 373 -11.03 9.86 -3.77
CA THR A 373 -10.92 10.40 -2.40
C THR A 373 -11.63 9.49 -1.40
N LEU A 374 -12.87 9.09 -1.68
CA LEU A 374 -13.63 8.17 -0.81
C LEU A 374 -12.93 6.82 -0.67
N SER A 375 -12.36 6.29 -1.75
CA SER A 375 -11.64 5.01 -1.71
C SER A 375 -10.37 5.11 -0.86
N MET A 376 -9.56 6.16 -1.06
CA MET A 376 -8.30 6.34 -0.34
C MET A 376 -8.51 6.67 1.14
N PHE A 377 -9.35 7.66 1.45
CA PHE A 377 -9.56 8.14 2.82
C PHE A 377 -10.64 7.36 3.58
N GLY A 378 -11.47 6.58 2.90
CA GLY A 378 -12.54 5.80 3.53
C GLY A 378 -12.04 4.78 4.54
N ILE A 379 -10.79 4.33 4.47
CA ILE A 379 -10.23 3.40 5.48
C ILE A 379 -10.17 4.04 6.88
N THR A 380 -10.07 5.36 6.97
CA THR A 380 -9.92 6.08 8.24
C THR A 380 -11.11 5.91 9.18
N THR A 381 -12.30 5.67 8.65
CA THR A 381 -13.49 5.44 9.47
C THR A 381 -13.36 4.14 10.25
N PHE A 382 -12.75 3.10 9.66
CA PHE A 382 -12.47 1.83 10.31
C PHE A 382 -11.39 1.94 11.39
N TYR A 383 -10.40 2.82 11.20
CA TYR A 383 -9.36 3.10 12.20
C TYR A 383 -9.87 3.94 13.39
N ASN A 384 -10.85 4.82 13.17
CA ASN A 384 -11.25 5.82 14.16
C ASN A 384 -12.60 5.53 14.83
N ALA A 385 -13.66 5.33 14.05
CA ALA A 385 -15.04 5.46 14.52
C ALA A 385 -15.83 4.15 14.47
N THR A 386 -15.67 3.38 13.39
CA THR A 386 -16.51 2.21 13.11
C THR A 386 -15.90 0.91 13.67
N GLY A 387 -14.58 0.88 13.85
CA GLY A 387 -13.85 -0.35 14.16
C GLY A 387 -14.02 -1.41 13.05
N THR A 388 -13.55 -2.64 13.31
CA THR A 388 -13.70 -3.77 12.37
C THR A 388 -14.71 -4.83 12.82
N GLY A 389 -15.50 -4.53 13.86
CA GLY A 389 -16.45 -5.49 14.44
C GLY A 389 -17.69 -5.79 13.58
N ASN A 390 -17.96 -4.98 12.54
CA ASN A 390 -19.07 -5.23 11.61
C ASN A 390 -18.54 -5.76 10.28
N TYR A 391 -18.56 -7.08 10.11
CA TYR A 391 -18.02 -7.76 8.93
C TYR A 391 -18.77 -7.41 7.63
N THR A 392 -20.03 -6.98 7.69
CA THR A 392 -20.78 -6.54 6.51
C THR A 392 -20.19 -5.25 5.95
N TYR A 393 -19.90 -4.27 6.81
CA TYR A 393 -19.23 -3.04 6.39
C TYR A 393 -17.81 -3.31 5.91
N ASN A 394 -17.10 -4.25 6.54
CA ASN A 394 -15.77 -4.65 6.09
C ASN A 394 -15.80 -5.23 4.67
N ALA A 395 -16.73 -6.15 4.40
CA ALA A 395 -16.89 -6.78 3.10
C ALA A 395 -17.32 -5.81 2.01
N LEU A 396 -18.27 -4.90 2.31
CA LEU A 396 -18.68 -3.84 1.39
C LEU A 396 -17.52 -2.93 1.03
N TYR A 397 -16.73 -2.52 2.03
CA TYR A 397 -15.54 -1.71 1.77
C TYR A 397 -14.52 -2.47 0.93
N ALA A 398 -14.18 -3.72 1.29
CA ALA A 398 -13.21 -4.57 0.59
C ALA A 398 -13.48 -4.68 -0.91
N ALA A 399 -14.76 -4.79 -1.30
CA ALA A 399 -15.20 -4.85 -2.69
C ALA A 399 -15.24 -3.47 -3.37
N ALA A 400 -15.80 -2.45 -2.71
CA ALA A 400 -16.06 -1.15 -3.31
C ALA A 400 -14.82 -0.28 -3.47
N HIS A 401 -13.90 -0.25 -2.49
CA HIS A 401 -12.79 0.70 -2.49
C HIS A 401 -11.81 0.46 -3.65
N ARG A 402 -11.53 -0.80 -4.00
CA ARG A 402 -10.67 -1.16 -5.15
C ARG A 402 -11.30 -0.77 -6.47
N LEU A 403 -12.61 -1.02 -6.61
CA LEU A 403 -13.36 -0.65 -7.80
C LEU A 403 -13.44 0.87 -7.96
N GLY A 404 -13.75 1.60 -6.89
CA GLY A 404 -13.81 3.07 -6.88
C GLY A 404 -12.47 3.71 -7.24
N TRP A 405 -11.37 3.18 -6.68
CA TRP A 405 -10.01 3.61 -7.03
C TRP A 405 -9.67 3.35 -8.49
N SER A 406 -10.01 2.16 -8.98
CA SER A 406 -9.80 1.77 -10.39
C SER A 406 -10.64 2.61 -11.34
N ALA A 407 -11.89 2.92 -10.98
CA ALA A 407 -12.74 3.82 -11.75
C ALA A 407 -12.18 5.23 -11.84
N SER A 408 -11.65 5.74 -10.72
CA SER A 408 -11.01 7.05 -10.66
C SER A 408 -9.77 7.13 -11.57
N ASN A 409 -8.83 6.20 -11.42
CA ASN A 409 -7.62 6.17 -12.25
C ASN A 409 -7.94 5.83 -13.72
N GLY A 410 -8.95 5.01 -13.98
CA GLY A 410 -9.39 4.67 -15.33
C GLY A 410 -9.96 5.87 -16.09
N TRP A 411 -10.75 6.72 -15.43
CA TRP A 411 -11.18 7.99 -16.03
C TRP A 411 -10.00 8.91 -16.33
N LEU A 412 -9.03 9.03 -15.41
CA LEU A 412 -7.82 9.83 -15.64
C LEU A 412 -7.08 9.38 -16.91
N VAL A 413 -6.88 8.07 -17.07
CA VAL A 413 -6.25 7.49 -18.27
C VAL A 413 -7.08 7.79 -19.53
N LEU A 414 -8.39 7.55 -19.48
CA LEU A 414 -9.31 7.83 -20.59
C LEU A 414 -9.26 9.31 -21.01
N ALA A 415 -9.29 10.24 -20.04
CA ALA A 415 -9.24 11.68 -20.27
C ALA A 415 -7.90 12.12 -20.90
N CYS A 416 -6.78 11.51 -20.48
CA CYS A 416 -5.47 11.78 -21.06
C CYS A 416 -5.40 11.36 -22.54
N VAL A 417 -5.91 10.17 -22.87
CA VAL A 417 -5.87 9.67 -24.26
C VAL A 417 -6.86 10.40 -25.17
N THR A 418 -8.06 10.74 -24.67
CA THR A 418 -9.08 11.46 -25.44
C THR A 418 -8.82 12.97 -25.56
N GLY A 419 -7.79 13.50 -24.88
CA GLY A 419 -7.45 14.93 -24.92
C GLY A 419 -8.27 15.81 -23.97
N ASN A 420 -9.11 15.22 -23.13
CA ASN A 420 -10.00 15.92 -22.20
C ASN A 420 -9.36 16.27 -20.83
N ALA A 421 -8.06 16.01 -20.67
CA ALA A 421 -7.33 16.26 -19.43
C ALA A 421 -6.63 17.64 -19.34
N GLY A 422 -6.65 18.44 -20.41
CA GLY A 422 -6.14 19.83 -20.39
C GLY A 422 -4.69 19.95 -19.86
N PRO A 423 -4.44 20.74 -18.79
CA PRO A 423 -3.10 20.91 -18.21
C PRO A 423 -2.46 19.60 -17.72
N LEU A 424 -3.27 18.68 -17.19
CA LEU A 424 -2.77 17.42 -16.64
C LEU A 424 -2.11 16.56 -17.72
N LYS A 425 -2.66 16.56 -18.95
CA LYS A 425 -2.05 15.90 -20.09
C LYS A 425 -0.64 16.45 -20.36
N LYS A 426 -0.49 17.78 -20.39
CA LYS A 426 0.79 18.45 -20.63
C LYS A 426 1.84 18.09 -19.58
N PHE A 427 1.43 17.99 -18.32
CA PHE A 427 2.30 17.57 -17.23
C PHE A 427 2.72 16.10 -17.36
N LEU A 428 1.75 15.19 -17.52
CA LEU A 428 2.01 13.74 -17.60
C LEU A 428 2.76 13.34 -18.88
N SER A 429 2.61 14.10 -19.97
CA SER A 429 3.34 13.89 -21.22
C SER A 429 4.64 14.70 -21.31
N SER A 430 5.12 15.28 -20.21
CA SER A 430 6.34 16.10 -20.21
C SER A 430 7.59 15.24 -20.44
N ARG A 431 8.57 15.78 -21.18
CA ARG A 431 9.83 15.07 -21.47
C ARG A 431 10.65 14.77 -20.22
N ALA A 432 10.49 15.55 -19.15
CA ALA A 432 11.16 15.35 -17.88
C ALA A 432 10.77 14.03 -17.19
N LEU A 433 9.54 13.54 -17.41
CA LEU A 433 9.05 12.29 -16.81
C LEU A 433 9.48 11.04 -17.58
N VAL A 434 9.98 11.17 -18.81
CA VAL A 434 10.42 10.04 -19.65
C VAL A 434 11.56 9.22 -19.02
N PRO A 435 12.66 9.79 -18.50
CA PRO A 435 13.69 8.98 -17.86
C PRO A 435 13.18 8.31 -16.57
N ILE A 436 12.34 9.00 -15.81
CA ILE A 436 11.75 8.47 -14.58
C ILE A 436 10.83 7.27 -14.90
N SER A 437 9.99 7.39 -15.92
CA SER A 437 9.07 6.33 -16.33
C SER A 437 9.81 5.07 -16.79
N ARG A 438 10.94 5.23 -17.51
CA ARG A 438 11.79 4.10 -17.92
C ARG A 438 12.46 3.38 -16.77
N LEU A 439 12.77 4.08 -15.67
CA LEU A 439 13.37 3.47 -14.48
C LEU A 439 12.36 2.84 -13.52
N THR A 440 11.06 3.04 -13.71
CA THR A 440 10.02 2.60 -12.75
C THR A 440 10.06 1.10 -12.45
N TYR A 441 10.34 0.25 -13.45
CA TYR A 441 10.44 -1.20 -13.23
C TYR A 441 11.62 -1.56 -12.34
N CYS A 442 12.82 -1.05 -12.65
CA CYS A 442 13.99 -1.25 -11.81
C CYS A 442 13.80 -0.65 -10.41
N ALA A 443 13.18 0.54 -10.31
CA ALA A 443 12.86 1.18 -9.03
C ALA A 443 11.88 0.36 -8.20
N TYR A 444 10.89 -0.25 -8.85
CA TYR A 444 9.97 -1.19 -8.20
C TYR A 444 10.71 -2.39 -7.61
N LEU A 445 11.69 -2.95 -8.33
CA LEU A 445 12.47 -4.09 -7.84
C LEU A 445 13.37 -3.72 -6.66
N THR A 446 13.99 -2.54 -6.69
CA THR A 446 14.96 -2.11 -5.67
C THR A 446 14.32 -1.46 -4.44
N ASN A 447 13.06 -1.02 -4.49
CA ASN A 447 12.44 -0.28 -3.38
C ASN A 447 12.46 -1.07 -2.05
N GLY A 448 12.16 -2.36 -2.09
CA GLY A 448 12.09 -3.20 -0.91
C GLY A 448 13.46 -3.43 -0.29
N LEU A 449 14.52 -3.40 -1.11
CA LEU A 449 15.90 -3.50 -0.65
C LEU A 449 16.31 -2.24 0.11
N VAL A 450 15.97 -1.07 -0.44
CA VAL A 450 16.23 0.23 0.22
C VAL A 450 15.50 0.30 1.55
N GLU A 451 14.19 0.00 1.57
CA GLU A 451 13.38 0.03 2.78
C GLU A 451 13.92 -0.94 3.85
N LEU A 452 14.25 -2.16 3.44
CA LEU A 452 14.80 -3.18 4.33
C LEU A 452 16.18 -2.77 4.88
N TYR A 453 17.05 -2.18 4.06
CA TYR A 453 18.35 -1.69 4.45
C TYR A 453 18.23 -0.60 5.54
N PHE A 454 17.38 0.40 5.31
CA PHE A 454 17.17 1.48 6.28
C PHE A 454 16.52 0.98 7.56
N SER A 455 15.48 0.15 7.46
CA SER A 455 14.81 -0.45 8.62
C SER A 455 15.77 -1.26 9.49
N ALA A 456 16.63 -2.09 8.88
CA ALA A 456 17.57 -2.95 9.60
C ALA A 456 18.80 -2.21 10.15
N SER A 457 19.18 -1.08 9.53
CA SER A 457 20.31 -0.24 9.99
C SER A 457 19.95 0.70 11.13
N GLN A 458 18.67 0.86 11.47
CA GLN A 458 18.23 1.77 12.54
C GLN A 458 18.79 1.33 13.89
N ARG A 459 19.55 2.23 14.53
CA ARG A 459 20.18 2.00 15.85
C ARG A 459 19.42 2.66 17.00
N VAL A 460 18.55 3.61 16.68
CA VAL A 460 17.76 4.39 17.64
C VAL A 460 16.32 4.50 17.17
N PRO A 461 15.34 4.55 18.10
CA PRO A 461 13.95 4.78 17.73
C PRO A 461 13.77 6.16 17.11
N ILE A 462 13.10 6.23 15.96
CA ILE A 462 12.79 7.49 15.29
C ILE A 462 11.38 7.94 15.68
N TYR A 463 11.24 9.19 16.11
CA TYR A 463 9.93 9.77 16.36
C TYR A 463 9.16 9.93 15.05
N ALA A 464 8.09 9.16 14.89
CA ALA A 464 7.17 9.25 13.75
C ALA A 464 6.40 10.59 13.73
N SER A 465 7.06 11.64 13.27
CA SER A 465 6.48 12.97 13.03
C SER A 465 6.30 13.20 11.54
N VAL A 466 5.36 14.06 11.13
CA VAL A 466 5.13 14.35 9.70
C VAL A 466 6.43 14.81 8.99
N PRO A 467 7.25 15.70 9.57
CA PRO A 467 8.49 16.13 8.92
C PRO A 467 9.51 15.00 8.76
N THR A 468 9.72 14.18 9.80
CA THR A 468 10.71 13.08 9.76
C THR A 468 10.30 12.00 8.76
N MET A 469 9.02 11.63 8.73
CA MET A 469 8.48 10.66 7.77
C MET A 469 8.54 11.18 6.34
N THR A 470 8.32 12.47 6.13
CA THR A 470 8.40 13.08 4.79
C THR A 470 9.84 13.12 4.30
N ALA A 471 10.79 13.53 5.15
CA ALA A 471 12.21 13.51 4.83
C ALA A 471 12.72 12.08 4.55
N GLY A 472 12.32 11.11 5.37
CA GLY A 472 12.61 9.70 5.17
C GLY A 472 12.08 9.21 3.81
N THR A 473 10.81 9.46 3.52
CA THR A 473 10.19 9.08 2.24
C THR A 473 10.95 9.66 1.04
N LEU A 474 11.29 10.96 1.08
CA LEU A 474 12.04 11.61 0.00
C LEU A 474 13.42 10.96 -0.18
N SER A 475 14.13 10.69 0.92
CA SER A 475 15.44 10.03 0.87
C SER A 475 15.35 8.62 0.27
N HIS A 476 14.35 7.82 0.66
CA HIS A 476 14.14 6.47 0.14
C HIS A 476 13.80 6.50 -1.35
N VAL A 477 12.97 7.44 -1.81
CA VAL A 477 12.64 7.62 -3.23
C VAL A 477 13.90 7.96 -4.03
N CYS A 478 14.70 8.93 -3.60
CA CYS A 478 15.94 9.30 -4.28
C CYS A 478 16.90 8.11 -4.41
N LEU A 479 17.15 7.39 -3.31
CA LEU A 479 18.04 6.23 -3.31
C LEU A 479 17.52 5.08 -4.16
N THR A 480 16.20 4.85 -4.14
CA THR A 480 15.55 3.84 -4.98
C THR A 480 15.79 4.12 -6.46
N PHE A 481 15.60 5.36 -6.92
CA PHE A 481 15.84 5.71 -8.33
C PHE A 481 17.33 5.70 -8.72
N LEU A 482 18.23 6.02 -7.79
CA LEU A 482 19.68 5.89 -8.01
C LEU A 482 20.10 4.42 -8.19
N MET A 483 19.61 3.52 -7.33
CA MET A 483 19.84 2.08 -7.48
C MET A 483 19.18 1.52 -8.74
N ALA A 484 17.97 1.98 -9.06
CA ALA A 484 17.26 1.61 -10.28
C ALA A 484 18.04 1.96 -11.54
N LEU A 485 18.71 3.12 -11.57
CA LEU A 485 19.56 3.52 -12.68
C LEU A 485 20.71 2.52 -12.87
N GLY A 486 21.38 2.12 -11.79
CA GLY A 486 22.44 1.10 -11.84
C GLY A 486 21.92 -0.24 -12.37
N LEU A 487 20.80 -0.73 -11.83
CA LEU A 487 20.19 -1.99 -12.28
C LEU A 487 19.77 -1.96 -13.75
N CYS A 488 19.18 -0.85 -14.20
CA CYS A 488 18.73 -0.65 -15.57
C CYS A 488 19.90 -0.65 -16.57
N LEU A 489 21.00 0.03 -16.23
CA LEU A 489 22.18 0.09 -17.10
C LEU A 489 22.89 -1.26 -17.23
N VAL A 490 22.96 -2.05 -16.14
CA VAL A 490 23.69 -3.32 -16.11
C VAL A 490 22.89 -4.47 -16.73
N PHE A 491 21.58 -4.54 -16.47
CA PHE A 491 20.77 -5.70 -16.89
C PHE A 491 19.73 -5.35 -17.96
N GLU A 492 18.92 -4.31 -17.74
CA GLU A 492 17.76 -4.05 -18.61
C GLU A 492 18.18 -3.52 -20.01
N SER A 493 19.08 -2.53 -20.05
CA SER A 493 19.58 -1.90 -21.27
C SER A 493 20.26 -2.88 -22.25
N PRO A 494 21.23 -3.71 -21.84
CA PRO A 494 21.88 -4.65 -22.78
C PRO A 494 20.91 -5.70 -23.31
N ILE A 495 19.97 -6.17 -22.48
CA ILE A 495 19.00 -7.21 -22.87
C ILE A 495 18.01 -6.66 -23.89
N HIS A 496 17.56 -5.41 -23.70
CA HIS A 496 16.75 -4.72 -24.69
C HIS A 496 17.50 -4.54 -26.03
N GLY A 497 18.81 -4.32 -25.98
CA GLY A 497 19.67 -4.33 -27.17
C GLY A 497 19.68 -5.68 -27.88
N ILE A 498 19.84 -6.78 -27.13
CA ILE A 498 19.84 -8.15 -27.66
C ILE A 498 18.48 -8.52 -28.26
N GLU A 499 17.38 -8.17 -27.59
CA GLU A 499 16.01 -8.38 -28.07
C GLU A 499 15.80 -7.73 -29.45
N LYS A 500 16.23 -6.49 -29.63
CA LYS A 500 16.15 -5.77 -30.92
C LYS A 500 16.93 -6.48 -32.02
N ILE A 501 18.13 -6.98 -31.71
CA ILE A 501 18.96 -7.71 -32.67
C ILE A 501 18.26 -9.01 -33.09
N PHE A 502 17.69 -9.74 -32.13
CA PHE A 502 16.98 -11.00 -32.38
C PHE A 502 15.71 -10.78 -33.22
N LEU A 503 14.88 -9.79 -32.87
CA LEU A 503 13.69 -9.43 -33.63
C LEU A 503 14.00 -8.96 -35.05
N ARG A 504 15.11 -8.24 -35.25
CA ARG A 504 15.58 -7.84 -36.59
C ARG A 504 15.99 -9.04 -37.44
N ARG A 505 16.59 -10.07 -36.83
CA ARG A 505 17.01 -11.31 -37.50
C ARG A 505 15.82 -12.23 -37.84
N MET A 506 14.74 -12.18 -37.06
CA MET A 506 13.51 -12.94 -37.33
C MET A 506 12.59 -12.33 -38.40
N ARG A 507 12.82 -11.07 -38.82
CA ARG A 507 12.16 -10.54 -40.03
C ARG A 507 12.81 -11.20 -41.25
N PRO A 508 12.09 -12.03 -42.02
CA PRO A 508 12.63 -12.57 -43.26
C PRO A 508 12.96 -11.41 -44.20
N THR A 509 14.10 -11.50 -44.87
CA THR A 509 14.55 -10.63 -45.95
C THR A 509 13.54 -10.64 -47.10
N ALA A 510 12.43 -9.92 -46.96
CA ALA A 510 11.56 -9.59 -48.06
C ALA A 510 12.16 -8.36 -48.78
N GLY A 511 13.03 -8.62 -49.76
CA GLY A 511 13.35 -7.72 -50.87
C GLY A 511 14.18 -6.47 -50.54
N MET A 512 15.49 -6.64 -50.38
CA MET A 512 16.44 -5.56 -50.68
C MET A 512 16.40 -5.31 -52.18
N GLY A 513 15.71 -4.24 -52.61
CA GLY A 513 15.80 -3.78 -54.00
C GLY A 513 14.56 -3.04 -54.51
N GLN A 514 14.15 -1.94 -53.87
CA GLN A 514 13.43 -0.81 -54.53
C GLN A 514 13.02 0.36 -53.61
N GLN A 515 13.57 0.49 -52.40
CA GLN A 515 13.14 1.54 -51.46
C GLN A 515 14.07 2.76 -51.36
N SER A 516 15.15 2.82 -52.14
CA SER A 516 16.11 3.93 -52.09
C SER A 516 15.69 5.18 -52.88
N THR A 517 14.52 5.21 -53.53
CA THR A 517 14.12 6.36 -54.39
C THR A 517 12.74 6.93 -54.07
N LYS A 518 12.09 6.44 -53.01
CA LYS A 518 10.80 7.00 -52.52
C LYS A 518 10.91 7.73 -51.18
N GLU A 519 12.01 7.58 -50.45
CA GLU A 519 12.21 8.28 -49.17
C GLU A 519 12.43 9.79 -49.34
N ASP A 520 13.05 10.24 -50.45
CA ASP A 520 13.31 11.67 -50.66
C ASP A 520 12.11 12.47 -51.16
N LYS A 521 11.06 11.83 -51.72
CA LYS A 521 9.84 12.53 -52.17
C LYS A 521 8.69 12.51 -51.16
N MET A 522 8.83 11.79 -50.04
CA MET A 522 7.85 11.77 -48.95
C MET A 522 8.27 12.63 -47.75
N ALA A 523 9.48 13.22 -47.79
CA ALA A 523 10.03 14.12 -46.80
C ALA A 523 9.47 15.57 -46.88
N GLU A 524 8.90 15.97 -48.02
CA GLU A 524 8.37 17.33 -48.21
C GLU A 524 6.85 17.46 -47.99
N ALA A 525 6.10 16.34 -47.98
CA ALA A 525 4.67 16.34 -47.66
C ALA A 525 4.35 15.98 -46.20
N SER A 526 5.37 15.66 -45.39
CA SER A 526 5.26 15.27 -43.97
C SER A 526 5.58 16.39 -42.98
N SER A 527 5.90 17.59 -43.46
CA SER A 527 6.18 18.78 -42.65
C SER A 527 4.92 19.55 -42.20
N SER A 528 3.72 19.16 -42.64
CA SER A 528 2.45 19.79 -42.24
C SER A 528 1.53 18.91 -41.37
N VAL A 529 1.95 17.69 -41.02
CA VAL A 529 1.18 16.74 -40.18
C VAL A 529 1.99 16.21 -38.97
N SER A 530 3.16 16.79 -38.71
CA SER A 530 4.06 16.42 -37.60
C SER A 530 3.67 17.03 -36.24
N GLY A 531 2.40 16.87 -35.83
CA GLY A 531 1.90 17.31 -34.52
C GLY A 531 1.40 16.17 -33.61
N THR A 532 0.99 15.04 -34.18
CA THR A 532 0.32 13.98 -33.44
C THR A 532 0.26 12.75 -34.32
N THR A 533 1.17 11.77 -34.14
CA THR A 533 1.03 10.33 -34.49
C THR A 533 2.35 9.56 -34.73
N GLN A 534 3.53 10.09 -34.37
CA GLN A 534 4.72 9.23 -34.16
C GLN A 534 4.73 8.67 -32.72
N SER A 535 4.01 7.56 -32.52
CA SER A 535 4.35 6.56 -31.46
C SER A 535 3.93 5.14 -31.82
N SER A 536 3.01 4.94 -32.78
CA SER A 536 2.37 3.64 -32.99
C SER A 536 3.20 2.53 -33.68
N SER A 537 4.50 2.78 -33.96
CA SER A 537 5.42 1.72 -34.44
C SER A 537 6.57 1.42 -33.48
N ASP A 538 6.72 2.20 -32.41
CA ASP A 538 7.72 2.00 -31.33
C ASP A 538 7.11 1.40 -30.06
N ASP A 539 5.77 1.33 -29.98
CA ASP A 539 5.01 0.88 -28.80
C ASP A 539 4.91 -0.65 -28.64
N LEU A 540 5.79 -1.44 -29.28
CA LEU A 540 6.05 -2.82 -28.83
C LEU A 540 6.96 -2.85 -27.58
N CYS A 541 7.47 -1.69 -27.17
CA CYS A 541 8.39 -1.52 -26.06
C CYS A 541 8.13 -0.21 -25.31
N ALA A 542 7.06 -0.18 -24.52
CA ALA A 542 6.95 0.65 -23.34
C ALA A 542 6.23 -0.16 -22.28
#